data_AF-A0A2T2NR16-F1
#
_entry.id   AF-A0A2T2NR16-F1
#
_cell.length_a   1.000
_cell.length_b   1.000
_cell.length_c   1.000
_cell.angle_alpha   90.00
_cell.angle_beta   90.00
_cell.angle_gamma   90.00
#
_symmetry.space_group_name_H-M   'P 1'
#
loop_
_entity.id
_entity.type
_entity.pdbx_description
1 polymer ?
#
loop_
_entity_poly.entity_id
_entity_poly.type
_entity_poly.pdbx_seq_one_letter_code
_entity_poly.pdbx_strand_id
1 'polypeptide(L)'
;MVQNTFFAPEGEESLVCYVRRLRLFGERYSSHNDTKYPVLQVGPSPDYTAIKTWLKHCRSNHTECEVGENFDLSNISLVDVNKRILVKYPPEAEYVTLSYVWGKTTAPHFDRNARLPENLPQTIDDAITATRHLGFPYIWIDALCIDQTNHADKKHQISLMDRIYEAAIATIVALDGQDADSGLGGVGTGCTRIPQWLAQFGPYEALSRCPDLGDESRLSVWSSRGWTFQEEVLSRRCVFFTRHQVYYRCES
;
A
#
# COMPACT_ATOMS: atom_id res chain seq x y z
N MET A 1 31.99 -10.48 25.80
CA MET A 1 32.61 -10.60 24.47
C MET A 1 32.20 -11.97 23.94
N VAL A 2 31.05 -12.03 23.28
CA VAL A 2 30.44 -13.27 22.77
C VAL A 2 30.07 -12.98 21.33
N GLN A 3 30.77 -13.65 20.41
CA GLN A 3 30.50 -13.62 18.98
C GLN A 3 29.31 -14.55 18.72
N ASN A 4 28.23 -14.01 18.15
CA ASN A 4 27.18 -14.82 17.54
C ASN A 4 27.25 -14.64 16.02
N THR A 5 27.88 -15.62 15.38
CA THR A 5 27.75 -15.94 13.96
C THR A 5 26.34 -16.43 13.68
N PHE A 6 25.57 -15.72 12.85
CA PHE A 6 24.33 -16.22 12.29
C PHE A 6 24.59 -16.86 10.92
N PHE A 7 24.27 -18.14 10.83
CA PHE A 7 24.08 -18.86 9.58
C PHE A 7 22.77 -18.39 8.95
N ALA A 8 22.81 -18.00 7.67
CA ALA A 8 21.61 -17.77 6.87
C ALA A 8 21.06 -19.13 6.39
N PRO A 9 19.74 -19.39 6.48
CA PRO A 9 19.12 -20.44 5.69
C PRO A 9 18.94 -19.93 4.26
N GLU A 10 19.41 -20.73 3.31
CA GLU A 10 19.14 -20.56 1.88
C GLU A 10 17.69 -20.96 1.58
N GLY A 11 17.01 -20.15 0.77
CA GLY A 11 15.84 -20.57 0.00
C GLY A 11 14.51 -19.97 0.44
N GLU A 12 14.20 -18.77 -0.05
CA GLU A 12 12.82 -18.28 -0.23
C GLU A 12 12.84 -17.23 -1.34
N GLU A 13 12.35 -17.63 -2.53
CA GLU A 13 12.11 -16.73 -3.66
C GLU A 13 10.89 -15.87 -3.35
N SER A 14 11.12 -14.78 -2.62
CA SER A 14 10.17 -13.67 -2.61
C SER A 14 9.93 -13.22 -4.05
N LEU A 15 8.67 -13.18 -4.48
CA LEU A 15 8.25 -12.58 -5.75
C LEU A 15 8.36 -11.05 -5.66
N VAL A 16 9.58 -10.59 -5.43
CA VAL A 16 10.02 -9.25 -5.74
C VAL A 16 10.20 -9.23 -7.26
N CYS A 17 9.64 -8.23 -7.94
CA CYS A 17 10.07 -7.90 -9.30
C CYS A 17 11.55 -7.46 -9.28
N TYR A 18 12.47 -8.40 -9.10
CA TYR A 18 13.87 -8.23 -9.43
C TYR A 18 13.98 -8.33 -10.95
N VAL A 19 13.89 -7.20 -11.64
CA VAL A 19 14.56 -7.10 -12.94
C VAL A 19 16.04 -6.88 -12.65
N ARG A 20 16.74 -7.98 -12.33
CA ARG A 20 18.16 -7.98 -12.00
C ARG A 20 18.97 -7.72 -13.28
N ARG A 21 19.77 -6.65 -13.24
CA ARG A 21 20.83 -6.21 -14.19
C ARG A 21 20.38 -5.75 -15.59
N LEU A 22 20.13 -4.44 -15.69
CA LEU A 22 20.65 -3.68 -16.83
C LEU A 22 22.19 -3.80 -16.84
N ARG A 23 22.77 -3.88 -18.03
CA ARG A 23 24.22 -3.77 -18.25
C ARG A 23 24.69 -2.40 -17.75
N LEU A 24 25.07 -2.34 -16.48
CA LEU A 24 25.82 -1.23 -15.93
C LEU A 24 27.17 -1.23 -16.62
N PHE A 25 27.49 -0.14 -17.33
CA PHE A 25 28.85 0.10 -17.78
C PHE A 25 29.77 0.10 -16.56
N GLY A 26 30.74 -0.82 -16.55
CA GLY A 26 31.77 -0.90 -15.54
C GLY A 26 31.70 -2.11 -14.62
N GLU A 27 31.75 -3.33 -15.16
CA GLU A 27 32.47 -4.45 -14.53
C GLU A 27 32.66 -5.60 -15.54
N ARG A 28 33.80 -6.28 -15.44
CA ARG A 28 34.33 -7.25 -16.41
C ARG A 28 33.37 -8.40 -16.72
N TYR A 29 33.41 -8.81 -17.98
CA TYR A 29 32.77 -9.97 -18.60
C TYR A 29 32.98 -11.28 -17.81
N SER A 30 31.92 -12.04 -17.55
CA SER A 30 31.95 -13.51 -17.63
C SER A 30 30.56 -14.10 -17.93
N SER A 31 30.53 -14.85 -19.03
CA SER A 31 29.55 -15.76 -19.64
C SER A 31 28.36 -16.36 -18.85
N HIS A 32 27.25 -16.48 -19.60
CA HIS A 32 26.22 -17.56 -19.60
C HIS A 32 25.10 -17.55 -18.55
N ASN A 33 24.03 -16.78 -18.81
CA ASN A 33 22.67 -17.29 -19.06
C ASN A 33 21.68 -16.11 -19.24
N ASP A 34 20.91 -16.16 -20.32
CA ASP A 34 19.82 -15.24 -20.69
C ASP A 34 18.79 -15.07 -19.55
N THR A 35 18.61 -13.85 -19.04
CA THR A 35 17.49 -13.51 -18.16
C THR A 35 16.31 -12.97 -18.96
N LYS A 36 15.18 -13.65 -18.82
CA LYS A 36 14.01 -13.72 -19.71
C LYS A 36 12.90 -12.70 -19.43
N TYR A 37 13.18 -11.58 -18.75
CA TYR A 37 12.13 -10.63 -18.33
C TYR A 37 12.38 -9.22 -18.86
N PRO A 38 11.42 -8.61 -19.58
CA PRO A 38 11.56 -7.25 -20.07
C PRO A 38 11.58 -6.26 -18.91
N VAL A 39 12.49 -5.29 -18.96
CA VAL A 39 12.45 -4.10 -18.11
C VAL A 39 11.24 -3.28 -18.53
N LEU A 40 10.22 -3.16 -17.66
CA LEU A 40 9.03 -2.35 -17.93
C LEU A 40 9.24 -0.94 -17.39
N GLN A 41 9.05 0.06 -18.26
CA GLN A 41 9.03 1.46 -17.84
C GLN A 41 7.80 1.72 -16.96
N VAL A 42 7.99 2.43 -15.85
CA VAL A 42 6.87 2.78 -14.97
C VAL A 42 6.02 3.87 -15.63
N GLY A 43 4.73 3.56 -15.82
CA GLY A 43 3.77 4.50 -16.37
C GLY A 43 3.34 5.60 -15.39
N PRO A 44 2.68 6.67 -15.89
CA PRO A 44 2.23 7.80 -15.09
C PRO A 44 1.11 7.46 -14.09
N SER A 45 0.43 6.33 -14.27
CA SER A 45 -0.65 5.84 -13.42
C SER A 45 -0.34 4.44 -12.89
N PRO A 46 -0.91 4.05 -11.73
CA PRO A 46 -0.81 2.70 -11.21
C PRO A 46 -1.33 1.66 -12.18
N ASP A 47 -0.57 0.58 -12.36
CA ASP A 47 -1.04 -0.60 -13.07
C ASP A 47 -1.89 -1.45 -12.12
N TYR A 48 -3.19 -1.16 -12.10
CA TYR A 48 -4.15 -1.91 -11.29
C TYR A 48 -4.28 -3.38 -11.73
N THR A 49 -3.93 -3.71 -12.97
CA THR A 49 -3.94 -5.12 -13.44
C THR A 49 -2.80 -5.89 -12.79
N ALA A 50 -1.61 -5.30 -12.72
CA ALA A 50 -0.48 -5.87 -11.99
C ALA A 50 -0.81 -6.04 -10.51
N ILE A 51 -1.35 -5.00 -9.86
CA ILE A 51 -1.69 -5.07 -8.41
C ILE A 51 -2.71 -6.18 -8.12
N LYS A 52 -3.78 -6.28 -8.93
CA LYS A 52 -4.77 -7.36 -8.80
C LYS A 52 -4.14 -8.74 -9.00
N THR A 53 -3.17 -8.86 -9.92
CA THR A 53 -2.46 -10.11 -10.17
C THR A 53 -1.62 -10.52 -8.97
N TRP A 54 -0.91 -9.59 -8.33
CA TRP A 54 -0.13 -9.85 -7.12
C TRP A 54 -1.01 -10.28 -5.95
N LEU A 55 -2.12 -9.56 -5.71
CA LEU A 55 -3.08 -9.91 -4.67
C LEU A 55 -3.67 -11.31 -4.88
N LYS A 56 -4.06 -11.63 -6.12
CA LYS A 56 -4.57 -12.96 -6.49
C LYS A 56 -3.50 -14.03 -6.28
N HIS A 57 -2.27 -13.78 -6.71
CA HIS A 57 -1.17 -14.72 -6.55
C HIS A 57 -0.94 -15.06 -5.07
N CYS A 58 -0.85 -14.04 -4.21
CA CYS A 58 -0.68 -14.24 -2.78
C CYS A 58 -1.84 -15.05 -2.18
N ARG A 59 -3.09 -14.69 -2.48
CA ARG A 59 -4.28 -15.43 -1.99
C ARG A 59 -4.31 -16.90 -2.43
N SER A 60 -3.73 -17.24 -3.58
CA SER A 60 -3.76 -18.61 -4.11
C SER A 60 -2.57 -19.46 -3.70
N ASN A 61 -1.47 -18.87 -3.24
CA ASN A 61 -0.22 -19.59 -3.03
C ASN A 61 0.39 -19.43 -1.63
N HIS A 62 0.01 -18.41 -0.85
CA HIS A 62 0.64 -18.14 0.46
C HIS A 62 -0.37 -18.41 1.59
N THR A 63 -0.23 -19.57 2.24
CA THR A 63 -1.11 -20.02 3.32
C THR A 63 -1.02 -19.15 4.58
N GLU A 64 0.18 -18.66 4.87
CA GLU A 64 0.51 -17.74 5.94
C GLU A 64 -0.18 -16.37 5.77
N CYS A 65 -0.62 -16.04 4.56
CA CYS A 65 -1.38 -14.82 4.27
C CYS A 65 -2.91 -15.05 4.31
N GLU A 66 -3.39 -16.22 4.73
CA GLU A 66 -4.82 -16.47 4.95
C GLU A 66 -5.31 -15.86 6.27
N VAL A 67 -6.60 -15.51 6.30
CA VAL A 67 -7.23 -14.98 7.52
C VAL A 67 -7.43 -16.11 8.52
N GLY A 68 -6.59 -16.15 9.56
CA GLY A 68 -6.54 -17.24 10.53
C GLY A 68 -7.68 -17.24 11.56
N GLU A 69 -8.30 -16.08 11.82
CA GLU A 69 -9.35 -15.94 12.83
C GLU A 69 -10.57 -15.16 12.29
N ASN A 70 -11.77 -15.58 12.68
CA ASN A 70 -13.01 -14.88 12.38
C ASN A 70 -13.24 -13.81 13.46
N PHE A 71 -12.70 -12.61 13.25
CA PHE A 71 -12.85 -11.50 14.19
C PHE A 71 -14.27 -10.95 14.20
N ASP A 72 -14.83 -10.70 15.38
CA ASP A 72 -16.09 -9.94 15.50
C ASP A 72 -15.82 -8.46 15.19
N LEU A 73 -16.03 -8.09 13.93
CA LEU A 73 -15.95 -6.72 13.42
C LEU A 73 -17.34 -6.11 13.18
N SER A 74 -18.40 -6.69 13.73
CA SER A 74 -19.79 -6.25 13.50
C SER A 74 -20.04 -4.77 13.87
N ASN A 75 -19.22 -4.20 14.74
CA ASN A 75 -19.33 -2.83 15.22
C ASN A 75 -18.42 -1.82 14.51
N ILE A 76 -17.68 -2.21 13.47
CA ILE A 76 -16.86 -1.25 12.70
C ILE A 76 -17.70 -0.58 11.61
N SER A 77 -17.27 0.61 11.19
CA SER A 77 -17.80 1.28 10.00
C SER A 77 -16.84 1.14 8.83
N LEU A 78 -17.38 1.07 7.61
CA LEU A 78 -16.64 1.06 6.36
C LEU A 78 -17.16 2.17 5.44
N VAL A 79 -16.33 2.62 4.50
CA VAL A 79 -16.75 3.48 3.40
C VAL A 79 -17.13 2.61 2.21
N ASP A 80 -18.37 2.69 1.74
CA ASP A 80 -18.77 2.17 0.42
C ASP A 80 -18.19 3.11 -0.65
N VAL A 81 -17.19 2.64 -1.40
CA VAL A 81 -16.44 3.50 -2.34
C VAL A 81 -17.26 3.93 -3.55
N ASN A 82 -18.32 3.18 -3.88
CA ASN A 82 -19.18 3.49 -5.03
C ASN A 82 -20.22 4.54 -4.66
N LYS A 83 -20.81 4.41 -3.46
CA LYS A 83 -21.83 5.34 -2.95
C LYS A 83 -21.22 6.54 -2.23
N ARG A 84 -19.97 6.44 -1.79
CA ARG A 84 -19.28 7.42 -0.93
C ARG A 84 -20.08 7.72 0.34
N ILE A 85 -20.51 6.67 1.03
CA ILE A 85 -21.24 6.75 2.30
C ILE A 85 -20.56 5.87 3.34
N LEU A 86 -20.72 6.20 4.63
CA LEU A 86 -20.39 5.26 5.68
C LEU A 86 -21.49 4.20 5.80
N VAL A 87 -21.07 2.95 5.97
CA VAL A 87 -21.95 1.81 6.26
C VAL A 87 -21.39 1.06 7.46
N LYS A 88 -22.26 0.40 8.23
CA LYS A 88 -21.79 -0.61 9.19
C LYS A 88 -21.20 -1.79 8.43
N TYR A 89 -20.20 -2.44 9.02
CA TYR A 89 -19.56 -3.62 8.48
C TYR A 89 -20.60 -4.65 8.03
N PRO A 90 -20.76 -4.89 6.72
CA PRO A 90 -21.58 -5.99 6.25
C PRO A 90 -20.87 -7.30 6.60
N PRO A 91 -21.57 -8.31 7.12
CA PRO A 91 -20.96 -9.59 7.46
C PRO A 91 -20.16 -10.16 6.30
N GLU A 92 -18.93 -10.60 6.58
CA GLU A 92 -18.01 -11.22 5.61
C GLU A 92 -17.63 -10.32 4.42
N ALA A 93 -17.87 -9.01 4.51
CA ALA A 93 -17.49 -8.08 3.46
C ALA A 93 -15.96 -8.00 3.33
N GLU A 94 -15.46 -8.19 2.11
CA GLU A 94 -14.08 -7.87 1.77
C GLU A 94 -13.89 -6.34 1.73
N TYR A 95 -12.86 -5.86 2.41
CA TYR A 95 -12.48 -4.45 2.41
C TYR A 95 -10.96 -4.30 2.37
N VAL A 96 -10.51 -3.09 2.01
CA VAL A 96 -9.10 -2.67 2.14
C VAL A 96 -8.98 -1.61 3.23
N THR A 97 -7.79 -1.39 3.75
CA THR A 97 -7.53 -0.31 4.72
C THR A 97 -6.61 0.74 4.10
N LEU A 98 -6.64 1.96 4.66
CA LEU A 98 -5.67 3.01 4.34
C LEU A 98 -4.71 3.21 5.51
N SER A 99 -3.42 3.24 5.22
CA SER A 99 -2.37 3.70 6.14
C SER A 99 -1.70 4.95 5.55
N TYR A 100 -1.73 6.04 6.30
CA TYR A 100 -1.25 7.35 5.81
C TYR A 100 -0.89 8.29 6.96
N VAL A 101 -0.19 9.38 6.63
CA VAL A 101 0.12 10.44 7.60
C VAL A 101 -1.03 11.42 7.64
N TRP A 102 -1.61 11.68 8.81
CA TRP A 102 -2.68 12.67 8.95
C TRP A 102 -2.18 14.12 8.83
N GLY A 103 -0.97 14.40 9.32
CA GLY A 103 -0.42 15.76 9.41
C GLY A 103 -1.02 16.56 10.58
N LYS A 104 -1.16 17.89 10.40
CA LYS A 104 -1.74 18.80 11.40
C LYS A 104 -3.28 18.90 11.32
N THR A 105 -3.88 18.19 10.37
CA THR A 105 -5.31 18.30 10.07
C THR A 105 -6.14 17.50 11.06
N THR A 106 -7.26 18.07 11.51
CA THR A 106 -8.28 17.35 12.29
C THR A 106 -9.08 16.45 11.37
N ALA A 107 -9.55 15.31 11.87
CA ALA A 107 -10.46 14.45 11.13
C ALA A 107 -11.65 15.25 10.56
N PRO A 108 -12.07 14.97 9.32
CA PRO A 108 -13.17 15.71 8.71
C PRO A 108 -14.44 15.53 9.53
N HIS A 109 -15.09 16.65 9.85
CA HIS A 109 -16.39 16.64 10.53
C HIS A 109 -17.49 16.53 9.48
N PHE A 110 -18.27 15.46 9.53
CA PHE A 110 -19.39 15.25 8.62
C PHE A 110 -20.50 14.46 9.30
N ASP A 111 -21.73 14.61 8.80
CA ASP A 111 -22.84 13.76 9.22
C ASP A 111 -22.57 12.33 8.75
N ARG A 112 -22.32 11.43 9.69
CA ARG A 112 -22.01 10.03 9.43
C ARG A 112 -23.17 9.25 8.80
N ASN A 113 -24.40 9.80 8.83
CA ASN A 113 -25.57 9.24 8.15
C ASN A 113 -25.77 9.81 6.74
N ALA A 114 -24.94 10.77 6.33
CA ALA A 114 -24.99 11.41 5.03
C ALA A 114 -23.88 10.88 4.10
N ARG A 115 -23.90 11.38 2.87
CA ARG A 115 -22.82 11.17 1.91
C ARG A 115 -21.56 11.87 2.39
N LEU A 116 -20.41 11.25 2.15
CA LEU A 116 -19.11 11.84 2.42
C LEU A 116 -19.00 13.20 1.69
N PRO A 117 -18.33 14.19 2.29
CA PRO A 117 -18.06 15.46 1.64
C PRO A 117 -17.37 15.27 0.27
N GLU A 118 -17.62 16.20 -0.64
CA GLU A 118 -16.92 16.21 -1.94
C GLU A 118 -15.44 16.57 -1.77
N ASN A 119 -15.14 17.49 -0.84
CA ASN A 119 -13.78 17.96 -0.57
C ASN A 119 -13.14 17.17 0.57
N LEU A 120 -12.80 15.90 0.32
CA LEU A 120 -11.96 15.13 1.24
C LEU A 120 -10.48 15.49 1.04
N PRO A 121 -9.64 15.29 2.07
CA PRO A 121 -8.18 15.32 1.90
C PRO A 121 -7.75 14.40 0.76
N GLN A 122 -6.79 14.85 -0.04
CA GLN A 122 -6.48 14.22 -1.31
C GLN A 122 -6.05 12.74 -1.17
N THR A 123 -5.28 12.40 -0.13
CA THR A 123 -4.85 11.01 0.13
C THR A 123 -6.05 10.10 0.39
N ILE A 124 -7.07 10.59 1.09
CA ILE A 124 -8.31 9.85 1.38
C ILE A 124 -9.10 9.64 0.08
N ASP A 125 -9.25 10.69 -0.74
CA ASP A 125 -10.02 10.60 -1.98
C ASP A 125 -9.35 9.71 -3.03
N ASP A 126 -8.02 9.84 -3.15
CA ASP A 126 -7.20 8.97 -3.98
C ASP A 126 -7.30 7.52 -3.49
N ALA A 127 -7.25 7.24 -2.19
CA ALA A 127 -7.40 5.88 -1.66
C ALA A 127 -8.78 5.25 -1.99
N ILE A 128 -9.86 6.03 -1.90
CA ILE A 128 -11.21 5.59 -2.32
C ILE A 128 -11.20 5.25 -3.82
N THR A 129 -10.55 6.09 -4.64
CA THR A 129 -10.42 5.86 -6.09
C THR A 129 -9.59 4.63 -6.40
N ALA A 130 -8.42 4.46 -5.79
CA ALA A 130 -7.56 3.29 -5.95
C ALA A 130 -8.31 2.00 -5.59
N THR A 131 -9.04 2.01 -4.46
CA THR A 131 -9.84 0.87 -3.99
C THR A 131 -10.89 0.45 -5.03
N ARG A 132 -11.61 1.42 -5.60
CA ARG A 132 -12.59 1.18 -6.67
C ARG A 132 -11.93 0.57 -7.91
N HIS A 133 -10.73 1.04 -8.30
CA HIS A 133 -9.99 0.48 -9.43
C HIS A 133 -9.43 -0.93 -9.18
N LEU A 134 -9.10 -1.24 -7.93
CA LEU A 134 -8.73 -2.59 -7.50
C LEU A 134 -9.92 -3.55 -7.47
N GLY A 135 -11.15 -3.02 -7.50
CA GLY A 135 -12.38 -3.81 -7.57
C GLY A 135 -12.97 -4.17 -6.20
N PHE A 136 -12.52 -3.51 -5.13
CA PHE A 136 -13.08 -3.73 -3.80
C PHE A 136 -14.19 -2.70 -3.50
N PRO A 137 -15.31 -3.13 -2.90
CA PRO A 137 -16.44 -2.24 -2.64
C PRO A 137 -16.28 -1.37 -1.39
N TYR A 138 -15.36 -1.74 -0.49
CA TYR A 138 -15.23 -1.10 0.81
C TYR A 138 -13.79 -0.75 1.15
N ILE A 139 -13.61 0.41 1.80
CA ILE A 139 -12.36 0.80 2.44
C ILE A 139 -12.61 1.22 3.89
N TRP A 140 -11.71 0.84 4.78
CA TRP A 140 -11.64 1.38 6.14
C TRP A 140 -10.58 2.48 6.20
N ILE A 141 -10.97 3.64 6.74
CA ILE A 141 -10.09 4.81 6.90
C ILE A 141 -10.32 5.34 8.32
N ASP A 142 -9.32 5.30 9.18
CA ASP A 142 -9.41 5.69 10.60
C ASP A 142 -10.07 7.06 10.84
N ALA A 143 -9.73 8.07 10.04
CA ALA A 143 -10.29 9.42 10.14
C ALA A 143 -11.78 9.52 9.82
N LEU A 144 -12.32 8.57 9.03
CA LEU A 144 -13.74 8.54 8.63
C LEU A 144 -14.52 7.50 9.44
N CYS A 145 -13.97 6.30 9.58
CA CYS A 145 -14.64 5.14 10.15
C CYS A 145 -14.74 5.18 11.68
N ILE A 146 -13.82 5.85 12.36
CA ILE A 146 -13.87 6.03 13.83
C ILE A 146 -14.59 7.33 14.17
N ASP A 147 -15.54 7.30 15.12
CA ASP A 147 -16.14 8.52 15.63
C ASP A 147 -15.15 9.25 16.55
N GLN A 148 -14.53 10.31 16.01
CA GLN A 148 -13.52 11.09 16.71
C GLN A 148 -14.09 11.94 17.85
N THR A 149 -15.41 12.13 17.91
CA THR A 149 -16.10 12.92 18.93
C THR A 149 -16.52 12.09 20.14
N ASN A 150 -16.70 10.78 19.96
CA ASN A 150 -17.06 9.85 21.02
C ASN A 150 -15.82 9.14 21.58
N HIS A 151 -15.33 9.59 22.73
CA HIS A 151 -14.13 9.01 23.37
C HIS A 151 -14.22 7.51 23.68
N ALA A 152 -15.41 7.02 24.07
CA ALA A 152 -15.59 5.62 24.41
C ALA A 152 -15.54 4.74 23.15
N ASP A 153 -16.25 5.14 22.10
CA ASP A 153 -16.23 4.44 20.81
C ASP A 153 -14.83 4.50 20.19
N LYS A 154 -14.20 5.68 20.17
CA LYS A 154 -12.82 5.84 19.69
C LYS A 154 -11.86 4.88 20.38
N LYS A 155 -11.90 4.78 21.70
CA LYS A 155 -11.03 3.85 22.45
C LYS A 155 -11.32 2.39 22.07
N HIS A 156 -12.58 2.04 21.88
CA HIS A 156 -12.97 0.69 21.47
C HIS A 156 -12.50 0.37 20.04
N GLN A 157 -12.71 1.27 19.08
CA GLN A 157 -12.26 1.08 17.69
C GLN A 157 -10.72 1.00 17.62
N ILE A 158 -10.00 1.81 18.40
CA ILE A 158 -8.53 1.73 18.49
C ILE A 158 -8.10 0.36 19.01
N SER A 159 -8.82 -0.21 19.99
CA SER A 159 -8.52 -1.56 20.49
C SER A 159 -8.82 -2.70 19.51
N LEU A 160 -9.48 -2.40 18.39
CA LEU A 160 -9.77 -3.34 17.30
C LEU A 160 -8.89 -3.10 16.06
N MET A 161 -8.04 -2.08 16.06
CA MET A 161 -7.26 -1.71 14.86
C MET A 161 -6.40 -2.87 14.37
N ASP A 162 -5.77 -3.61 15.27
CA ASP A 162 -5.01 -4.82 14.95
C ASP A 162 -5.83 -5.80 14.11
N ARG A 163 -7.04 -6.12 14.57
CA ARG A 163 -7.97 -7.02 13.88
C ARG A 163 -8.50 -6.43 12.57
N ILE A 164 -8.70 -5.12 12.53
CA ILE A 164 -9.18 -4.43 11.32
C ILE A 164 -8.13 -4.49 10.20
N TYR A 165 -6.85 -4.23 10.52
CA TYR A 165 -5.76 -4.35 9.53
C TYR A 165 -5.51 -5.81 9.15
N GLU A 166 -5.54 -6.71 10.13
CA GLU A 166 -5.32 -8.13 9.90
C GLU A 166 -6.40 -8.75 8.99
N ALA A 167 -7.68 -8.43 9.22
CA ALA A 167 -8.80 -8.96 8.42
C ALA A 167 -8.95 -8.33 7.03
N ALA A 168 -8.25 -7.22 6.75
CA ALA A 168 -8.34 -6.54 5.46
C ALA A 168 -7.72 -7.40 4.34
N ILE A 169 -8.25 -7.28 3.12
CA ILE A 169 -7.67 -7.94 1.94
C ILE A 169 -6.27 -7.41 1.66
N ALA A 170 -6.10 -6.09 1.79
CA ALA A 170 -4.84 -5.40 1.67
C ALA A 170 -4.91 -4.03 2.32
N THR A 171 -3.74 -3.50 2.65
CA THR A 171 -3.54 -2.14 3.14
C THR A 171 -2.92 -1.30 2.05
N ILE A 172 -3.60 -0.21 1.66
CA ILE A 172 -3.04 0.83 0.81
C ILE A 172 -2.17 1.72 1.70
N VAL A 173 -0.89 1.84 1.36
CA VAL A 173 0.06 2.66 2.12
C VAL A 173 0.44 3.89 1.30
N ALA A 174 0.11 5.08 1.82
CA ALA A 174 0.52 6.37 1.25
C ALA A 174 1.95 6.72 1.71
N LEU A 175 2.95 6.04 1.13
CA LEU A 175 4.31 6.04 1.68
C LEU A 175 4.99 7.41 1.60
N ASP A 176 4.89 8.10 0.46
CA ASP A 176 5.53 9.41 0.25
C ASP A 176 4.76 10.60 0.86
N GLY A 177 3.58 10.32 1.42
CA GLY A 177 2.70 11.35 1.97
C GLY A 177 3.27 12.00 3.23
N GLN A 178 3.25 13.33 3.26
CA GLN A 178 3.62 14.13 4.44
C GLN A 178 2.42 14.39 5.36
N ASP A 179 1.22 14.36 4.78
CA ASP A 179 -0.06 14.64 5.41
C ASP A 179 -1.24 14.06 4.60
N ALA A 180 -2.46 14.31 5.07
CA ALA A 180 -3.69 13.83 4.47
C ALA A 180 -3.98 14.41 3.08
N ASP A 181 -3.31 15.50 2.71
CA ASP A 181 -3.53 16.24 1.47
C ASP A 181 -2.46 15.95 0.40
N SER A 182 -1.49 15.08 0.70
CA SER A 182 -0.38 14.77 -0.19
C SER A 182 -0.78 13.94 -1.43
N GLY A 183 -1.83 13.11 -1.33
CA GLY A 183 -2.33 12.26 -2.42
C GLY A 183 -1.52 10.98 -2.66
N LEU A 184 -2.02 10.13 -3.57
CA LEU A 184 -1.37 8.90 -4.01
C LEU A 184 -0.83 9.04 -5.43
N GLY A 185 0.45 8.70 -5.64
CA GLY A 185 1.15 8.87 -6.91
C GLY A 185 0.45 8.21 -8.11
N GLY A 186 -0.16 9.04 -8.96
CA GLY A 186 -0.79 8.67 -10.24
C GLY A 186 -2.23 8.14 -10.15
N VAL A 187 -2.86 8.14 -8.98
CA VAL A 187 -4.24 7.64 -8.78
C VAL A 187 -5.30 8.67 -9.22
N GLY A 188 -4.97 9.96 -9.16
CA GLY A 188 -5.80 11.08 -9.56
C GLY A 188 -4.97 12.19 -10.22
N THR A 189 -5.54 13.40 -10.29
CA THR A 189 -4.86 14.56 -10.91
C THR A 189 -3.97 15.36 -9.96
N GLY A 190 -4.16 15.22 -8.63
CA GLY A 190 -3.48 16.06 -7.66
C GLY A 190 -2.06 15.61 -7.29
N CYS A 191 -1.72 14.31 -7.44
CA CYS A 191 -0.39 13.78 -7.11
C CYS A 191 0.22 13.02 -8.30
N THR A 192 1.09 13.70 -9.05
CA THR A 192 1.77 13.11 -10.21
C THR A 192 2.99 12.30 -9.81
N ARG A 193 3.22 11.22 -10.56
CA ARG A 193 4.43 10.42 -10.46
C ARG A 193 5.64 11.15 -11.01
N ILE A 194 6.80 10.85 -10.41
CA ILE A 194 8.11 11.25 -10.93
C ILE A 194 8.45 10.29 -12.07
N PRO A 195 8.62 10.78 -13.31
CA PRO A 195 8.88 9.92 -14.45
C PRO A 195 10.25 9.26 -14.35
N GLN A 196 10.31 8.00 -14.77
CA GLN A 196 11.57 7.28 -14.93
C GLN A 196 12.34 7.85 -16.13
N TRP A 197 13.64 8.10 -15.97
CA TRP A 197 14.47 8.62 -17.05
C TRP A 197 14.74 7.53 -18.08
N LEU A 198 14.51 7.87 -19.35
CA LEU A 198 14.84 7.05 -20.51
C LEU A 198 15.91 7.79 -21.33
N ALA A 199 17.02 7.13 -21.60
CA ALA A 199 18.10 7.65 -22.43
C ALA A 199 18.31 6.73 -23.65
N GLN A 200 18.40 7.32 -24.83
CA GLN A 200 18.64 6.61 -26.08
C GLN A 200 20.10 6.79 -26.52
N PHE A 201 20.77 5.68 -26.81
CA PHE A 201 22.16 5.63 -27.24
C PHE A 201 22.25 4.81 -28.53
N GLY A 202 21.95 5.44 -29.67
CA GLY A 202 21.87 4.73 -30.96
C GLY A 202 20.77 3.66 -30.93
N PRO A 203 21.08 2.37 -31.16
CA PRO A 203 20.08 1.30 -31.11
C PRO A 203 19.75 0.84 -29.67
N TYR A 204 20.42 1.41 -28.65
CA TYR A 204 20.22 1.01 -27.26
C TYR A 204 19.33 2.01 -26.52
N GLU A 205 18.51 1.48 -25.63
CA GLU A 205 17.72 2.24 -24.66
C GLU A 205 18.20 1.89 -23.25
N ALA A 206 18.35 2.91 -22.41
CA ALA A 206 18.72 2.78 -21.01
C ALA A 206 17.65 3.43 -20.15
N LEU A 207 17.12 2.68 -19.18
CA LEU A 207 16.16 3.16 -18.19
C LEU A 207 16.87 3.37 -16.85
N SER A 208 16.63 4.52 -16.21
CA SER A 208 17.08 4.72 -14.83
C SER A 208 16.36 3.76 -13.90
N ARG A 209 17.05 3.13 -12.97
CA ARG A 209 16.42 2.32 -11.93
C ARG A 209 15.58 3.22 -10.99
N CYS A 210 14.31 2.89 -10.78
CA CYS A 210 13.52 3.50 -9.72
C CYS A 210 14.09 3.10 -8.34
N PRO A 211 13.94 3.92 -7.29
CA PRO A 211 14.32 3.54 -5.94
C PRO A 211 13.72 2.18 -5.54
N ASP A 212 14.37 1.45 -4.63
CA ASP A 212 13.73 0.28 -4.02
C ASP A 212 12.86 0.70 -2.82
N LEU A 213 11.96 -0.21 -2.41
CA LEU A 213 11.03 0.06 -1.32
C LEU A 213 11.75 0.37 0.01
N GLY A 214 12.93 -0.21 0.25
CA GLY A 214 13.71 0.03 1.45
C GLY A 214 14.23 1.46 1.52
N ASP A 215 14.74 1.97 0.40
CA ASP A 215 15.17 3.37 0.29
C ASP A 215 14.00 4.35 0.44
N GLU A 216 12.86 4.09 -0.22
CA GLU A 216 11.65 4.92 -0.10
C GLU A 216 11.12 4.93 1.33
N SER A 217 11.03 3.75 1.95
CA SER A 217 10.55 3.60 3.32
C SER A 217 11.45 4.32 4.30
N ARG A 218 12.78 4.17 4.18
CA ARG A 218 13.74 4.82 5.09
C ARG A 218 13.65 6.34 5.06
N LEU A 219 13.32 6.92 3.91
CA LEU A 219 13.23 8.37 3.72
C LEU A 219 11.84 8.93 4.00
N SER A 220 10.82 8.08 4.18
CA SER A 220 9.45 8.54 4.31
C SER A 220 9.13 9.03 5.73
N VAL A 221 8.29 10.08 5.80
CA VAL A 221 7.72 10.51 7.08
C VAL A 221 6.78 9.46 7.62
N TRP A 222 6.13 8.70 6.76
CA TRP A 222 5.29 7.58 7.15
C TRP A 222 6.06 6.59 8.04
N SER A 223 7.27 6.18 7.69
CA SER A 223 8.05 5.22 8.50
C SER A 223 8.59 5.80 9.81
N SER A 224 8.61 7.13 9.96
CA SER A 224 9.07 7.78 11.20
C SER A 224 8.05 7.72 12.34
N ARG A 225 6.82 7.27 12.08
CA ARG A 225 5.71 7.25 13.06
C ARG A 225 5.60 5.87 13.72
N GLY A 226 5.42 5.84 15.04
CA GLY A 226 5.28 4.56 15.77
C GLY A 226 4.04 3.75 15.39
N TRP A 227 2.97 4.41 14.93
CA TRP A 227 1.69 3.77 14.58
C TRP A 227 1.70 3.11 13.21
N THR A 228 2.44 3.65 12.24
CA THR A 228 2.53 3.09 10.89
C THR A 228 3.25 1.75 10.88
N PHE A 229 4.21 1.55 11.79
CA PHE A 229 4.84 0.24 12.00
C PHE A 229 3.85 -0.83 12.45
N GLN A 230 2.89 -0.49 13.32
CA GLN A 230 1.84 -1.44 13.71
C GLN A 230 0.92 -1.75 12.53
N GLU A 231 0.51 -0.72 11.77
CA GLU A 231 -0.34 -0.89 10.60
C GLU A 231 0.32 -1.75 9.51
N GLU A 232 1.64 -1.60 9.31
CA GLU A 232 2.43 -2.39 8.37
C GLU A 232 2.58 -3.85 8.80
N VAL A 233 2.95 -4.07 10.06
CA VAL A 233 3.25 -5.40 10.61
C VAL A 233 1.99 -6.24 10.78
N LEU A 234 0.84 -5.60 11.01
CA LEU A 234 -0.44 -6.28 11.19
C LEU A 234 -1.17 -6.52 9.86
N SER A 235 -0.62 -6.03 8.75
CA SER A 235 -1.21 -6.18 7.43
C SER A 235 -0.57 -7.33 6.67
N ARG A 236 -1.38 -8.34 6.33
CA ARG A 236 -0.94 -9.49 5.54
C ARG A 236 -0.45 -9.14 4.14
N ARG A 237 -0.96 -8.03 3.60
CA ARG A 237 -0.67 -7.54 2.24
C ARG A 237 -0.65 -6.02 2.28
N CYS A 238 0.45 -5.44 1.82
CA CYS A 238 0.62 -3.99 1.70
C CYS A 238 0.89 -3.60 0.25
N VAL A 239 0.16 -2.59 -0.22
CA VAL A 239 0.36 -1.94 -1.52
C VAL A 239 0.88 -0.53 -1.26
N PHE A 240 2.17 -0.31 -1.48
CA PHE A 240 2.83 0.97 -1.21
C PHE A 240 2.74 1.87 -2.43
N PHE A 241 2.09 3.01 -2.27
CA PHE A 241 2.06 4.07 -3.26
C PHE A 241 3.18 5.07 -2.96
N THR A 242 4.10 5.21 -3.89
CA THR A 242 5.11 6.28 -3.93
C THR A 242 4.90 7.14 -5.17
N ARG A 243 5.67 8.22 -5.28
CA ARG A 243 5.75 9.04 -6.48
C ARG A 243 6.55 8.37 -7.58
N HIS A 244 7.43 7.41 -7.28
CA HIS A 244 8.20 6.72 -8.32
C HIS A 244 7.45 5.52 -8.90
N GLN A 245 6.86 4.68 -8.05
CA GLN A 245 6.15 3.46 -8.46
C GLN A 245 5.22 2.91 -7.37
N VAL A 246 4.55 1.80 -7.66
CA VAL A 246 3.80 1.04 -6.65
C VAL A 246 4.55 -0.23 -6.33
N TYR A 247 4.68 -0.51 -5.03
CA TYR A 247 5.28 -1.74 -4.53
C TYR A 247 4.23 -2.62 -3.87
N TYR A 248 4.52 -3.91 -3.82
CA TYR A 248 3.69 -4.91 -3.15
C TYR A 248 4.55 -5.74 -2.22
N ARG A 249 4.01 -6.06 -1.05
CA ARG A 249 4.60 -6.98 -0.08
C ARG A 249 3.50 -7.75 0.63
N CYS A 250 3.78 -9.01 0.94
CA CYS A 250 2.98 -9.83 1.82
C CYS A 250 3.85 -10.38 2.97
N GLU A 251 3.24 -11.10 3.90
CA GLU A 251 3.92 -11.72 5.06
C GLU A 251 4.73 -12.99 4.75
N SER A 252 4.50 -13.58 3.58
CA SER A 252 5.33 -14.65 2.98
C SER A 252 6.68 -14.12 2.50
#